data_AF-A0A7C9KDD5-F1
#
_entry.id   AF-A0A7C9KDD5-F1
#
_cell.length_a   1.000
_cell.length_b   1.000
_cell.length_c   1.000
_cell.angle_alpha   90.00
_cell.angle_beta   90.00
_cell.angle_gamma   90.00
#
_symmetry.space_group_name_H-M   'P 1'
#
loop_
_entity.id
_entity.type
_entity.pdbx_description
1 polymer ?
#
loop_
_entity_poly.entity_id
_entity_poly.type
_entity_poly.pdbx_seq_one_letter_code
_entity_poly.pdbx_strand_id
1 'polypeptide(L)'
;MQISTVPATVPVSSRLSPVQVWQQLLAYLLEHHYGLTLNDTPFHDDTAIQEHIEAGITLADAVNFLVECYELVRTDRKGFTWQEQTPFLTATDILRARRATGLMNT
;
A
#
# COMPACT_ATOMS: atom_id res chain seq x y z
N MET A 1 41.06 21.70 -29.87
CA MET A 1 40.44 20.48 -29.29
C MET A 1 39.50 20.95 -28.18
N GLN A 2 38.20 21.02 -28.45
CA GLN A 2 37.19 21.54 -27.52
C GLN A 2 36.44 20.34 -26.94
N ILE A 3 36.58 20.08 -25.65
CA ILE A 3 35.86 19.01 -24.95
C ILE A 3 34.54 19.56 -24.46
N SER A 4 33.45 19.17 -25.12
CA SER A 4 32.08 19.48 -24.75
C SER A 4 31.68 18.56 -23.59
N THR A 5 31.64 19.10 -22.37
CA THR A 5 31.12 18.38 -21.20
C THR A 5 29.60 18.33 -21.30
N VAL A 6 29.08 17.13 -21.55
CA VAL A 6 27.65 16.81 -21.41
C VAL A 6 27.34 16.68 -19.92
N PRO A 7 26.28 17.32 -19.40
CA PRO A 7 25.87 17.07 -18.03
C PRO A 7 25.21 15.69 -17.96
N ALA A 8 25.82 14.77 -17.21
CA ALA A 8 25.19 13.51 -16.85
C ALA A 8 24.05 13.81 -15.87
N THR A 9 22.82 13.81 -16.35
CA THR A 9 21.63 13.80 -15.50
C THR A 9 21.58 12.45 -14.78
N VAL A 10 22.14 12.41 -13.57
CA VAL A 10 21.84 11.33 -12.64
C VAL A 10 20.35 11.42 -12.31
N PRO A 11 19.53 10.38 -12.55
CA PRO A 11 18.18 10.36 -12.02
C PRO A 11 18.31 10.25 -10.51
N VAL A 12 18.12 11.37 -9.83
CA VAL A 12 17.91 11.37 -8.39
C VAL A 12 16.64 10.56 -8.17
N SER A 13 16.81 9.29 -7.77
CA SER A 13 15.69 8.46 -7.32
C SER A 13 15.01 9.22 -6.19
N SER A 14 13.94 9.94 -6.50
CA SER A 14 13.17 10.70 -5.54
C SER A 14 12.62 9.71 -4.53
N ARG A 15 13.17 9.71 -3.32
CA ARG A 15 12.62 8.90 -2.23
C ARG A 15 11.19 9.40 -2.00
N LEU A 16 10.20 8.52 -2.18
CA LEU A 16 8.80 8.83 -1.94
C LEU A 16 8.60 9.29 -0.49
N SER A 17 7.66 10.22 -0.28
CA SER A 17 7.26 10.60 1.08
C SER A 17 6.57 9.42 1.78
N PRO A 18 6.54 9.38 3.13
CA PRO A 18 5.82 8.35 3.86
C PRO A 18 4.34 8.21 3.43
N VAL A 19 3.65 9.32 3.19
CA VAL A 19 2.27 9.36 2.69
C VAL A 19 2.17 8.72 1.31
N GLN A 20 3.07 9.07 0.37
CA GLN A 20 3.09 8.48 -0.97
C GLN A 20 3.35 6.97 -0.95
N VAL A 21 4.24 6.51 -0.07
CA VAL A 21 4.50 5.08 0.17
C VAL A 21 3.23 4.39 0.67
N TRP A 22 2.53 5.01 1.62
CA TRP A 22 1.26 4.49 2.13
C TRP A 22 0.18 4.45 1.06
N GLN A 23 0.00 5.52 0.27
CA GLN A 23 -0.98 5.56 -0.82
C GLN A 23 -0.78 4.43 -1.83
N GLN A 24 0.46 4.20 -2.26
CA GLN A 24 0.76 3.10 -3.20
C GLN A 24 0.45 1.73 -2.60
N LEU A 25 0.79 1.51 -1.32
CA LEU A 25 0.53 0.24 -0.65
C LEU A 25 -0.97 0.04 -0.39
N LEU A 26 -1.67 1.06 0.07
CA LEU A 26 -3.11 1.03 0.33
C LEU A 26 -3.90 0.80 -0.96
N ALA A 27 -3.56 1.51 -2.04
CA ALA A 27 -4.20 1.29 -3.34
C ALA A 27 -4.08 -0.17 -3.78
N TYR A 28 -2.87 -0.74 -3.72
CA TYR A 28 -2.66 -2.14 -4.06
C TYR A 28 -3.44 -3.09 -3.13
N LEU A 29 -3.36 -2.89 -1.82
CA LEU A 29 -4.00 -3.78 -0.84
C LEU A 29 -5.53 -3.77 -0.97
N LEU A 30 -6.13 -2.60 -1.11
CA LEU A 30 -7.57 -2.42 -1.25
C LEU A 30 -8.09 -3.00 -2.56
N GLU A 31 -7.43 -2.69 -3.67
CA GLU A 31 -7.85 -3.16 -4.99
C GLU A 31 -7.68 -4.68 -5.09
N HIS A 32 -6.51 -5.19 -4.67
CA HIS A 32 -6.19 -6.60 -4.82
C HIS A 32 -7.05 -7.48 -3.91
N HIS A 33 -7.22 -7.11 -2.63
CA HIS A 33 -7.89 -7.97 -1.65
C HIS A 33 -9.40 -7.72 -1.53
N TYR A 34 -9.88 -6.51 -1.80
CA TYR A 34 -11.26 -6.12 -1.54
C TYR A 34 -11.97 -5.50 -2.75
N GLY A 35 -11.26 -5.25 -3.86
CA GLY A 35 -11.83 -4.63 -5.06
C GLY A 35 -12.19 -3.16 -4.86
N LEU A 36 -11.57 -2.48 -3.89
CA LEU A 36 -11.79 -1.07 -3.57
C LEU A 36 -10.66 -0.19 -4.10
N THR A 37 -10.98 1.04 -4.47
CA THR A 37 -9.99 2.08 -4.75
C THR A 37 -9.78 2.96 -3.52
N LEU A 38 -8.72 3.78 -3.50
CA LEU A 38 -8.51 4.74 -2.40
C LEU A 38 -9.70 5.69 -2.23
N ASN A 39 -10.34 6.10 -3.32
CA ASN A 39 -11.48 7.02 -3.33
C ASN A 39 -12.71 6.45 -2.63
N ASP A 40 -12.81 5.12 -2.51
CA ASP A 40 -13.89 4.44 -1.81
C ASP A 40 -13.64 4.39 -0.29
N THR A 41 -12.53 4.94 0.19
CA THR A 41 -12.07 4.85 1.58
C THR A 41 -11.67 6.22 2.14
N PRO A 42 -11.61 6.38 3.47
CA PRO A 42 -11.07 7.59 4.10
C PRO A 42 -9.63 7.93 3.68
N PHE A 43 -8.87 6.95 3.17
CA PHE A 43 -7.48 7.12 2.73
C PHE A 43 -7.33 7.85 1.38
N HIS A 44 -8.42 8.32 0.76
CA HIS A 44 -8.29 9.29 -0.34
C HIS A 44 -7.68 10.63 0.11
N ASP A 45 -7.73 10.92 1.42
CA ASP A 45 -7.20 12.14 2.03
C ASP A 45 -5.81 11.86 2.61
N ASP A 46 -4.82 12.59 2.11
CA ASP A 46 -3.44 12.56 2.59
C ASP A 46 -3.35 12.84 4.10
N THR A 47 -4.25 13.68 4.63
CA THR A 47 -4.31 14.03 6.06
C THR A 47 -4.67 12.81 6.90
N ALA A 48 -5.66 12.03 6.46
CA ALA A 48 -6.05 10.81 7.16
C ALA A 48 -4.89 9.81 7.18
N ILE A 49 -4.15 9.67 6.09
CA ILE A 49 -2.95 8.81 6.04
C ILE A 49 -1.87 9.33 6.99
N GLN A 50 -1.60 10.64 6.98
CA GLN A 50 -0.60 11.27 7.83
C GLN A 50 -0.89 11.05 9.32
N GLU A 51 -2.15 11.21 9.75
CA GLU A 51 -2.56 10.96 11.14
C GLU A 51 -2.30 9.51 11.58
N HIS A 52 -2.56 8.53 10.71
CA HIS A 52 -2.29 7.12 11.01
C HIS A 52 -0.78 6.86 11.14
N ILE A 53 0.02 7.49 10.29
CA ILE A 53 1.49 7.40 10.36
C ILE A 53 1.99 8.01 11.68
N GLU A 54 1.50 9.19 12.05
CA GLU A 54 1.88 9.89 13.30
C GLU A 54 1.43 9.14 14.55
N ALA A 55 0.27 8.49 14.50
CA ALA A 55 -0.23 7.62 15.55
C ALA A 55 0.55 6.28 15.65
N GLY A 56 1.44 5.98 14.70
CA GLY A 56 2.22 4.75 14.67
C GLY A 56 1.39 3.51 14.29
N ILE A 57 0.24 3.70 13.65
CA ILE A 57 -0.63 2.61 13.21
C ILE A 57 0.02 1.88 12.04
N THR A 58 -0.06 0.56 12.01
CA THR A 58 0.48 -0.22 10.89
C THR A 58 -0.47 -0.22 9.70
N LEU A 59 0.05 -0.41 8.49
CA LEU A 59 -0.79 -0.55 7.29
C LEU A 59 -1.81 -1.69 7.41
N ALA A 60 -1.43 -2.80 8.04
CA ALA A 60 -2.34 -3.92 8.25
C ALA A 60 -3.48 -3.55 9.20
N ASP A 61 -3.17 -2.89 10.31
CA ASP A 61 -4.19 -2.46 11.28
C ASP A 61 -5.13 -1.41 10.68
N ALA A 62 -4.58 -0.46 9.92
CA ALA A 62 -5.38 0.57 9.24
C ALA A 62 -6.41 -0.04 8.27
N VAL A 63 -6.01 -1.04 7.46
CA VAL A 63 -6.94 -1.74 6.57
C VAL A 63 -7.86 -2.69 7.34
N ASN A 64 -7.35 -3.41 8.34
CA ASN A 64 -8.15 -4.33 9.15
C ASN A 64 -9.24 -3.61 9.95
N PHE A 65 -8.98 -2.37 10.36
CA PHE A 65 -10.01 -1.50 10.94
C PHE A 65 -11.13 -1.21 9.95
N LEU A 66 -10.82 -0.90 8.67
CA LEU A 66 -11.86 -0.76 7.64
C LEU A 66 -12.62 -2.07 7.42
N VAL A 67 -11.93 -3.21 7.43
CA VAL A 67 -12.54 -4.53 7.30
C VAL A 67 -13.56 -4.78 8.39
N GLU A 68 -13.25 -4.42 9.63
CA GLU A 68 -14.16 -4.56 10.77
C GLU A 68 -15.31 -3.53 10.72
N CYS A 69 -15.02 -2.25 10.47
CA CYS A 69 -16.02 -1.19 10.47
C CYS A 69 -17.03 -1.28 9.32
N TYR A 70 -16.62 -1.80 8.17
CA TYR A 70 -17.45 -1.89 6.96
C TYR A 70 -17.75 -3.34 6.54
N GLU A 71 -17.41 -4.31 7.39
CA GLU A 71 -17.64 -5.75 7.14
C GLU A 71 -17.12 -6.21 5.77
N LEU A 72 -15.92 -5.76 5.39
CA LEU A 72 -15.37 -6.01 4.05
C LEU A 72 -15.08 -7.50 3.84
N VAL A 73 -15.50 -8.01 2.68
CA VAL A 73 -15.25 -9.39 2.28
C VAL A 73 -14.01 -9.47 1.40
N ARG A 74 -13.10 -10.38 1.73
CA ARG A 74 -11.87 -10.62 0.99
C ARG A 74 -12.12 -11.43 -0.29
N THR A 75 -11.63 -10.97 -1.44
CA THR A 75 -11.99 -11.46 -2.78
C THR A 75 -10.83 -12.10 -3.57
N ASP A 76 -9.57 -11.88 -3.17
CA ASP A 76 -8.38 -12.41 -3.85
C ASP A 76 -8.23 -13.93 -3.72
N ARG A 77 -8.80 -14.51 -2.68
CA ARG A 77 -8.64 -15.93 -2.37
C ARG A 77 -9.70 -16.75 -3.09
N LYS A 78 -9.47 -17.02 -4.38
CA LYS A 78 -10.30 -17.95 -5.17
C LYS A 78 -9.73 -19.37 -5.09
N GLY A 79 -10.34 -20.25 -4.29
CA GLY A 79 -9.98 -21.67 -4.21
C GLY A 79 -10.78 -22.46 -3.17
N PHE A 80 -10.90 -23.78 -3.36
CA PHE A 80 -11.51 -24.71 -2.38
C PHE A 80 -10.57 -24.89 -1.18
N THR A 81 -10.54 -23.93 -0.26
CA THR A 81 -9.93 -24.13 1.05
C THR A 81 -11.03 -24.49 2.04
N TRP A 82 -10.94 -25.68 2.62
CA TRP A 82 -11.81 -26.12 3.71
C TRP A 82 -11.67 -25.29 5.00
N GLN A 83 -10.71 -24.36 5.05
CA GLN A 83 -10.56 -23.41 6.15
C GLN A 83 -11.37 -22.14 5.89
N GLU A 84 -12.03 -21.66 6.94
CA GLU A 84 -12.65 -20.33 6.99
C GLU A 84 -11.60 -19.27 6.65
N GLN A 85 -11.85 -18.52 5.58
CA GLN A 85 -10.94 -17.49 5.10
C GLN A 85 -11.16 -16.23 5.92
N THR A 86 -10.16 -15.82 6.70
CA THR A 86 -10.24 -14.57 7.47
C THR A 86 -10.30 -13.37 6.52
N PRO A 87 -11.20 -12.40 6.76
CA PRO A 87 -11.26 -11.21 5.91
C PRO A 87 -10.06 -10.28 6.13
N PHE A 88 -9.35 -10.43 7.25
CA PHE A 88 -8.21 -9.60 7.64
C PHE A 88 -6.94 -9.85 6.81
N LEU A 89 -6.16 -8.78 6.66
CA LEU A 89 -4.80 -8.79 6.12
C LEU A 89 -3.80 -9.29 7.15
N THR A 90 -2.76 -9.93 6.64
CA THR A 90 -1.63 -10.46 7.41
C THR A 90 -0.34 -9.74 7.03
N ALA A 91 0.71 -9.87 7.84
CA ALA A 91 2.04 -9.34 7.51
C ALA A 91 2.57 -9.86 6.15
N THR A 92 2.19 -11.08 5.75
CA THR A 92 2.53 -11.64 4.44
C THR A 92 1.90 -10.85 3.30
N ASP A 93 0.67 -10.37 3.48
CA ASP A 93 -0.02 -9.56 2.48
C ASP A 93 0.70 -8.21 2.31
N ILE A 94 1.16 -7.59 3.40
CA ILE A 94 1.97 -6.35 3.37
C ILE A 94 3.30 -6.56 2.64
N LEU A 95 4.00 -7.68 2.90
CA LEU A 95 5.25 -8.00 2.21
C LEU A 95 5.04 -8.21 0.71
N ARG A 96 3.94 -8.88 0.33
CA ARG A 96 3.56 -9.08 -1.08
C ARG A 96 3.23 -7.75 -1.76
N ALA A 97 2.49 -6.86 -1.09
CA ALA A 97 2.19 -5.53 -1.59
C ALA A 97 3.46 -4.72 -1.85
N ARG A 98 4.40 -4.70 -0.90
CA ARG A 98 5.71 -4.03 -1.07
C ARG A 98 6.49 -4.56 -2.26
N ARG A 99 6.46 -5.88 -2.49
CA ARG A 99 7.08 -6.48 -3.68
C ARG A 99 6.39 -6.07 -4.96
N ALA A 100 5.06 -6.10 -4.99
CA ALA A 100 4.28 -5.75 -6.19
C ALA A 100 4.41 -4.27 -6.58
N THR A 101 4.56 -3.38 -5.59
CA THR A 101 4.72 -1.94 -5.81
C THR A 101 6.17 -1.48 -5.99
N GLY A 102 7.15 -2.41 -5.92
CA GLY A 102 8.58 -2.06 -6.03
C GLY A 102 9.13 -1.31 -4.81
N LEU A 103 8.39 -1.27 -3.70
CA LEU A 103 8.76 -0.62 -2.43
C LEU A 103 9.51 -1.57 -1.48
N MET A 104 10.16 -2.61 -2.00
CA MET A 104 11.06 -3.43 -1.21
C MET A 104 12.26 -2.58 -0.81
N ASN A 105 12.42 -2.35 0.50
CA ASN A 105 13.59 -1.67 1.04
C ASN A 105 14.85 -2.43 0.56
N THR A 106 15.64 -1.82 -0.31
CA THR A 106 17.04 -2.22 -0.59
C THR A 106 17.95 -1.66 0.49
#